data_AF-A0AAW8EZV4-F1
#
_entry.id   AF-A0AAW8EZV4-F1
#
_cell.length_a   1.000
_cell.length_b   1.000
_cell.length_c   1.000
_cell.angle_alpha   90.00
_cell.angle_beta   90.00
_cell.angle_gamma   90.00
#
_symmetry.space_group_name_H-M   'P 1'
#
loop_
_entity.id
_entity.type
_entity.pdbx_description
1 polymer ?
#
loop_
_entity_poly.entity_id
_entity_poly.type
_entity_poly.pdbx_seq_one_letter_code
_entity_poly.pdbx_strand_id
1 'polypeptide(L)'
;MLARLCAAEQTRSMTQPPTQARASTSDLVVRIVGAVLTLFFAVPFLLFAWVALSSRFSWTSGDVHGYGMIFGTLIALVAGLLVMLVAPLVLPSRLRAKGYLISALGYVVVGVGLVAAWFTA
;
A
#
# COMPACT_ATOMS: atom_id res chain seq x y z
N MET A 1 0.33 -26.11 -48.11
CA MET A 1 0.94 -25.89 -46.78
C MET A 1 0.30 -24.71 -46.04
N LEU A 2 0.07 -23.56 -46.70
CA LEU A 2 -0.57 -22.37 -46.12
C LEU A 2 -1.99 -22.57 -45.54
N ALA A 3 -2.85 -23.36 -46.19
CA ALA A 3 -4.22 -23.61 -45.70
C ALA A 3 -4.26 -24.34 -44.34
N ARG A 4 -3.23 -25.15 -44.02
CA ARG A 4 -3.15 -25.83 -42.72
C ARG A 4 -2.68 -24.90 -41.59
N LEU A 5 -1.95 -23.84 -41.92
CA LEU A 5 -1.54 -22.82 -40.94
C LEU A 5 -2.72 -21.92 -40.56
N CYS A 6 -3.56 -21.56 -41.53
CA CYS A 6 -4.76 -20.76 -41.29
C CYS A 6 -5.79 -21.49 -40.39
N ALA A 7 -5.98 -22.79 -40.62
CA ALA A 7 -6.86 -23.62 -39.79
C ALA A 7 -6.35 -23.79 -38.35
N ALA A 8 -5.02 -23.83 -38.14
CA ALA A 8 -4.40 -23.95 -36.83
C ALA A 8 -4.45 -22.62 -36.01
N GLU A 9 -4.32 -21.47 -36.68
CA GLU A 9 -4.53 -20.16 -36.04
C GLU A 9 -5.99 -19.94 -35.64
N GLN A 10 -6.93 -20.36 -36.49
CA GLN A 10 -8.37 -20.20 -36.24
C GLN A 10 -8.86 -21.08 -35.09
N THR A 11 -8.29 -22.28 -34.91
CA THR A 11 -8.57 -23.14 -33.75
C THR A 11 -7.94 -22.62 -32.45
N ARG A 12 -6.78 -21.95 -32.51
CA ARG A 12 -6.21 -21.21 -31.35
C ARG A 12 -7.07 -20.02 -30.94
N SER A 13 -7.60 -19.28 -31.92
CA SER A 13 -8.45 -18.12 -31.68
C SER A 13 -9.82 -18.50 -31.07
N MET A 14 -10.39 -19.65 -31.47
CA MET A 14 -11.67 -20.14 -30.93
C MET A 14 -11.58 -20.85 -29.56
N THR A 15 -10.40 -21.32 -29.13
CA THR A 15 -10.24 -22.06 -27.87
C THR A 15 -9.75 -21.20 -26.71
N GLN A 16 -9.46 -19.91 -26.93
CA GLN A 16 -9.07 -19.03 -25.85
C GLN A 16 -10.29 -18.77 -24.95
N PRO A 17 -10.31 -19.26 -23.69
CA PRO A 17 -11.47 -19.15 -22.84
C PRO A 17 -11.70 -17.67 -22.49
N PRO A 18 -12.94 -17.15 -22.54
CA PRO A 18 -13.25 -15.78 -22.12
C PRO A 18 -12.85 -15.48 -20.66
N THR A 19 -12.60 -16.52 -19.86
CA THR A 19 -12.11 -16.44 -18.48
C THR A 19 -10.70 -15.83 -18.35
N GLN A 20 -9.79 -15.99 -19.32
CA GLN A 20 -8.43 -15.44 -19.18
C GLN A 20 -8.39 -13.91 -19.37
N ALA A 21 -9.14 -13.38 -20.35
CA ALA A 21 -9.24 -11.93 -20.56
C ALA A 21 -9.98 -11.20 -19.43
N ARG A 22 -10.94 -11.87 -18.77
CA ARG A 22 -11.68 -11.29 -17.64
C ARG A 22 -10.83 -11.26 -16.36
N ALA A 23 -9.99 -12.26 -16.15
CA ALA A 23 -9.07 -12.33 -15.01
C ALA A 23 -7.94 -11.29 -15.08
N SER A 24 -7.49 -10.91 -16.28
CA SER A 24 -6.46 -9.87 -16.44
C SER A 24 -7.01 -8.46 -16.22
N THR A 25 -8.21 -8.16 -16.72
CA THR A 25 -8.85 -6.85 -16.53
C THR A 25 -9.24 -6.62 -15.07
N SER A 26 -9.77 -7.64 -14.38
CA SER A 26 -10.11 -7.51 -12.96
C SER A 26 -8.87 -7.27 -12.09
N ASP A 27 -7.76 -7.93 -12.37
CA ASP A 27 -6.50 -7.70 -11.66
C ASP A 27 -5.98 -6.27 -11.87
N LEU A 28 -6.07 -5.75 -13.10
CA LEU A 28 -5.68 -4.37 -13.41
C LEU A 28 -6.52 -3.35 -12.64
N VAL A 29 -7.85 -3.51 -12.62
CA VAL A 29 -8.76 -2.62 -11.88
C VAL A 29 -8.42 -2.61 -10.38
N VAL A 30 -8.22 -3.78 -9.78
CA VAL A 30 -7.85 -3.88 -8.35
C VAL A 30 -6.54 -3.16 -8.06
N ARG A 31 -5.56 -3.24 -8.96
CA ARG A 31 -4.26 -2.57 -8.79
C ARG A 31 -4.37 -1.05 -8.90
N ILE A 32 -5.18 -0.54 -9.82
CA ILE A 32 -5.44 0.91 -9.94
C ILE A 32 -6.15 1.43 -8.68
N VAL A 33 -7.22 0.76 -8.25
CA VAL A 33 -7.94 1.12 -7.02
C VAL A 33 -7.00 1.04 -5.82
N GLY A 34 -6.21 -0.02 -5.72
CA GLY A 34 -5.18 -0.17 -4.70
C GLY A 34 -4.17 0.98 -4.70
N ALA A 35 -3.70 1.41 -5.88
CA ALA A 35 -2.73 2.51 -6.00
C ALA A 35 -3.32 3.84 -5.53
N VAL A 36 -4.56 4.15 -5.94
CA VAL A 36 -5.26 5.37 -5.52
C VAL A 36 -5.49 5.38 -4.01
N LEU A 37 -6.01 4.28 -3.45
CA LEU A 37 -6.23 4.17 -2.01
C LEU A 37 -4.91 4.26 -1.23
N THR A 38 -3.86 3.60 -1.72
CA THR A 38 -2.54 3.66 -1.09
C THR A 38 -2.03 5.08 -1.04
N LEU A 39 -2.11 5.83 -2.14
CA LEU A 39 -1.68 7.22 -2.16
C LEU A 39 -2.51 8.07 -1.19
N PHE A 40 -3.83 7.87 -1.19
CA PHE A 40 -4.76 8.63 -0.34
C PHE A 40 -4.49 8.43 1.16
N PHE A 41 -4.12 7.22 1.58
CA PHE A 41 -3.78 6.94 2.99
C PHE A 41 -2.30 7.18 3.32
N ALA A 42 -1.39 7.03 2.35
CA ALA A 42 0.04 7.22 2.58
C ALA A 42 0.39 8.69 2.83
N VAL A 43 -0.27 9.62 2.15
CA VAL A 43 -0.06 11.07 2.35
C VAL A 43 -0.33 11.49 3.80
N PRO A 44 -1.53 11.27 4.38
CA PRO A 44 -1.77 11.61 5.78
C PRO A 44 -0.88 10.82 6.72
N PHE A 45 -0.61 9.54 6.46
CA PHE A 45 0.32 8.75 7.26
C PHE A 45 1.70 9.40 7.37
N LEU A 46 2.31 9.76 6.24
CA LEU A 46 3.63 10.38 6.20
C LEU A 46 3.62 11.76 6.85
N LEU A 47 2.56 12.56 6.62
CA LEU A 47 2.41 13.88 7.21
C LEU A 47 2.34 13.81 8.74
N PHE A 48 1.50 12.94 9.30
CA PHE A 48 1.34 12.83 10.75
C PHE A 48 2.52 12.15 11.44
N ALA A 49 3.16 11.17 10.77
CA ALA A 49 4.42 10.62 11.24
C ALA A 49 5.51 11.69 11.30
N TRP A 50 5.58 12.56 10.28
CA TRP A 50 6.50 13.70 10.27
C TRP A 50 6.19 14.70 11.38
N VAL A 51 4.92 15.04 11.62
CA VAL A 51 4.51 15.92 12.74
C VAL A 51 4.95 15.33 14.09
N ALA A 52 4.72 14.04 14.32
CA ALA A 52 5.14 13.39 15.56
C ALA A 52 6.66 13.41 15.75
N LEU A 53 7.40 13.10 14.69
CA LEU A 53 8.86 13.03 14.73
C LEU A 53 9.50 14.42 14.83
N SER A 54 8.94 15.41 14.14
CA SER A 54 9.39 16.80 14.24
C SER A 54 9.10 17.38 15.62
N SER A 55 7.96 17.07 16.24
CA SER A 55 7.71 17.40 17.65
C SER A 55 8.81 16.83 18.58
N ARG A 56 9.29 15.60 18.32
CA ARG A 56 10.36 14.98 19.12
C ARG A 56 11.73 15.64 18.96
N PHE A 57 12.10 15.95 17.72
CA PHE A 57 13.45 16.41 17.38
C PHE A 57 13.56 17.92 17.17
N SER A 58 12.45 18.66 17.33
CA SER A 58 12.41 20.12 17.26
C SER A 58 13.11 20.73 18.47
N TRP A 59 14.01 21.68 18.21
CA TRP A 59 14.67 22.51 19.21
C TRP A 59 13.91 23.81 19.47
N THR A 60 12.82 24.05 18.73
CA THR A 60 12.01 25.27 18.82
C THR A 60 10.72 25.01 19.60
N SER A 61 10.21 26.04 20.25
CA SER A 61 9.05 26.08 21.15
C SER A 61 7.69 25.77 20.49
N GLY A 62 7.67 25.14 19.31
CA GLY A 62 6.46 24.88 18.52
C GLY A 62 5.48 23.88 19.13
N ASP A 63 5.95 22.96 19.99
CA ASP A 63 5.10 21.96 20.65
C ASP A 63 5.44 21.84 22.15
N VAL A 64 5.04 22.85 22.92
CA VAL A 64 5.28 22.94 24.37
C VAL A 64 4.56 21.83 25.15
N HIS A 65 3.49 21.26 24.58
CA HIS A 65 2.60 20.32 25.25
C HIS A 65 2.73 18.88 24.72
N GLY A 66 3.49 18.65 23.65
CA GLY A 66 3.63 17.34 23.01
C GLY A 66 2.39 16.90 22.21
N TYR A 67 1.50 17.84 21.86
CA TYR A 67 0.26 17.51 21.13
C TYR A 67 0.55 16.98 19.73
N GLY A 68 1.58 17.51 19.07
CA GLY A 68 2.05 17.01 17.78
C GLY A 68 2.47 15.54 17.88
N MET A 69 3.12 15.16 18.98
CA MET A 69 3.54 13.79 19.21
C MET A 69 2.37 12.85 19.49
N ILE A 70 1.46 13.23 20.38
CA ILE A 70 0.31 12.37 20.76
C ILE A 70 -0.63 12.20 19.57
N PHE A 71 -1.13 13.30 19.00
CA PHE A 71 -2.10 13.24 17.90
C PHE A 71 -1.45 12.75 16.60
N GLY A 72 -0.21 13.16 16.33
CA GLY A 72 0.54 12.67 15.18
C GLY A 72 0.73 11.16 15.23
N THR A 73 1.13 10.60 16.37
CA THR A 73 1.30 9.15 16.52
C THR A 73 -0.02 8.40 16.36
N LEU A 74 -1.09 8.82 17.04
CA LEU A 74 -2.38 8.13 16.96
C LEU A 74 -2.94 8.13 15.53
N ILE A 75 -2.94 9.29 14.86
CA ILE A 75 -3.44 9.39 13.49
C ILE A 75 -2.54 8.63 12.52
N ALA A 76 -1.21 8.69 12.68
CA ALA A 76 -0.28 7.95 11.86
C ALA A 76 -0.44 6.43 12.03
N LEU A 77 -0.69 5.91 13.24
CA LEU A 77 -0.93 4.47 13.42
C LEU A 77 -2.20 4.02 12.69
N VAL A 78 -3.30 4.77 12.81
CA VAL A 78 -4.55 4.43 12.11
C VAL A 78 -4.38 4.52 10.60
N ALA A 79 -3.80 5.61 10.09
CA ALA A 79 -3.56 5.78 8.66
C ALA A 79 -2.56 4.72 8.13
N GLY A 80 -1.50 4.44 8.88
CA GLY A 80 -0.49 3.43 8.56
C GLY A 80 -1.06 2.02 8.50
N LEU A 81 -2.02 1.69 9.37
CA LEU A 81 -2.73 0.41 9.32
C LEU A 81 -3.56 0.29 8.04
N LEU A 82 -4.21 1.38 7.61
CA LEU A 82 -4.92 1.40 6.33
C LEU A 82 -3.94 1.21 5.16
N VAL A 83 -2.81 1.91 5.15
CA VAL A 83 -1.73 1.73 4.14
C VAL A 83 -1.22 0.29 4.13
N MET A 84 -1.01 -0.32 5.30
CA MET A 84 -0.57 -1.72 5.44
C MET A 84 -1.51 -2.68 4.69
N LEU A 85 -2.81 -2.43 4.79
CA LEU A 85 -3.85 -3.24 4.17
C LEU A 85 -4.00 -2.95 2.67
N VAL A 86 -3.92 -1.69 2.24
CA VAL A 86 -4.19 -1.33 0.84
C VAL A 86 -2.96 -1.37 -0.07
N ALA A 87 -1.75 -1.15 0.45
CA ALA A 87 -0.52 -1.10 -0.35
C ALA A 87 -0.24 -2.39 -1.15
N PRO A 88 -0.46 -3.60 -0.61
CA PRO A 88 -0.24 -4.84 -1.36
C PRO A 88 -1.17 -5.02 -2.55
N LEU A 89 -2.31 -4.31 -2.64
CA LEU A 89 -3.25 -4.44 -3.77
C LEU A 89 -2.66 -3.93 -5.09
N VAL A 90 -1.67 -3.02 -5.02
CA VAL A 90 -0.94 -2.50 -6.20
C VAL A 90 -0.17 -3.61 -6.92
N LEU A 91 0.21 -4.66 -6.19
CA LEU A 91 0.95 -5.80 -6.72
C LEU A 91 0.02 -6.75 -7.51
N PRO A 92 0.58 -7.45 -8.52
CA PRO A 92 -0.16 -8.52 -9.18
C PRO A 92 -0.53 -9.62 -8.18
N SER A 93 -1.69 -10.25 -8.40
CA SER A 93 -2.26 -11.28 -7.50
C SER A 93 -1.27 -12.32 -6.96
N ARG A 94 -0.33 -12.77 -7.81
CA ARG A 94 0.72 -13.75 -7.47
C ARG A 94 1.69 -13.30 -6.38
N LEU A 95 1.86 -11.99 -6.20
CA LEU A 95 2.81 -11.39 -5.23
C LEU A 95 2.12 -10.77 -4.02
N ARG A 96 0.79 -10.67 -4.00
CA ARG A 96 0.04 -9.97 -2.95
C ARG A 96 0.32 -10.53 -1.55
N ALA A 97 0.39 -11.85 -1.39
CA ALA A 97 0.68 -12.47 -0.10
C ALA A 97 2.05 -12.03 0.47
N LYS A 98 3.09 -12.00 -0.37
CA LYS A 98 4.41 -11.47 0.03
C LYS A 98 4.35 -9.97 0.31
N GLY A 99 3.57 -9.23 -0.49
CA GLY A 99 3.31 -7.81 -0.27
C GLY A 99 2.70 -7.53 1.09
N TYR A 100 1.69 -8.30 1.51
CA TYR A 100 1.07 -8.18 2.83
C TYR A 100 2.04 -8.47 3.98
N LEU A 101 2.91 -9.47 3.81
CA LEU A 101 3.94 -9.74 4.82
C LEU A 101 4.91 -8.55 4.97
N ILE A 102 5.40 -8.03 3.84
CA ILE A 102 6.32 -6.88 3.83
C ILE A 102 5.64 -5.62 4.37
N SER A 103 4.38 -5.37 4.00
CA SER A 103 3.64 -4.21 4.49
C SER A 103 3.37 -4.31 5.99
N ALA A 104 3.02 -5.50 6.49
CA ALA A 104 2.87 -5.76 7.92
C ALA A 104 4.17 -5.53 8.69
N LEU A 105 5.30 -6.05 8.19
CA LEU A 105 6.61 -5.80 8.79
C LEU A 105 6.96 -4.31 8.78
N GLY A 106 6.74 -3.61 7.67
CA GLY A 106 6.96 -2.17 7.57
C GLY A 106 6.12 -1.38 8.56
N TYR A 107 4.83 -1.73 8.69
CA TYR A 107 3.93 -1.11 9.66
C TYR A 107 4.37 -1.35 11.10
N VAL A 108 4.76 -2.58 11.45
CA VAL A 108 5.26 -2.89 12.80
C VAL A 108 6.53 -2.11 13.09
N VAL A 109 7.50 -2.06 12.18
CA VAL A 109 8.75 -1.32 12.37
C VAL A 109 8.48 0.17 12.57
N VAL A 110 7.67 0.79 11.70
CA VAL A 110 7.37 2.22 11.83
C VAL A 110 6.51 2.51 13.06
N GLY A 111 5.51 1.67 13.35
CA GLY A 111 4.65 1.81 14.51
C GLY A 111 5.42 1.69 15.82
N VAL A 112 6.31 0.71 15.95
CA VAL A 112 7.22 0.59 17.10
C VAL A 112 8.14 1.81 17.19
N GLY A 113 8.67 2.30 16.08
CA GLY A 113 9.50 3.51 16.05
C GLY A 113 8.76 4.75 16.57
N LEU A 114 7.52 4.96 16.11
CA LEU A 114 6.69 6.09 16.57
C LEU A 114 6.32 5.97 18.06
N VAL A 115 5.95 4.77 18.51
CA VAL A 115 5.63 4.52 19.92
C VAL A 115 6.88 4.69 20.81
N ALA A 116 8.03 4.18 20.37
CA ALA A 116 9.29 4.36 21.09
C ALA A 116 9.69 5.84 21.16
N ALA A 117 9.52 6.59 20.06
CA ALA A 117 9.75 8.04 20.06
C ALA A 117 8.84 8.77 21.05
N TRP A 118 7.59 8.32 21.20
CA TRP A 118 6.66 8.87 22.20
C TRP A 118 7.10 8.59 23.64
N PHE A 119 7.47 7.35 23.99
CA PHE A 119 7.87 7.01 25.36
C PHE A 119 9.26 7.53 25.77
N THR A 120 10.06 7.99 24.80
CA THR A 120 11.41 8.53 25.05
C THR A 120 11.48 10.04 24.85
N ALA A 121 10.35 10.70 24.62
CA ALA A 121 10.21 12.16 24.66
C ALA A 121 10.10 12.66 26.09
#